data_AF-A0A8I2KQN7-F1
#
_entry.id   AF-A0A8I2KQN7-F1
#
_cell.length_a   1.000
_cell.length_b   1.000
_cell.length_c   1.000
_cell.angle_alpha   90.00
_cell.angle_beta   90.00
_cell.angle_gamma   90.00
#
_symmetry.space_group_name_H-M   'P 1'
#
loop_
_entity.id
_entity.type
_entity.pdbx_description
1 polymer ?
#
loop_
_entity_poly.entity_id
_entity_poly.type
_entity_poly.pdbx_seq_one_letter_code
_entity_poly.pdbx_strand_id
1 'polypeptide(L)'
;MFEFIEFLLPVFFVFIYVVLQERWKEKCDLPLKQHILIVLAKITICLVSVVSLVFIFGSWLGASEIQMLPIVAIGFGCAYGLACYLLEPFYSKKS
;
A
#
# COMPACT_ATOMS: atom_id res chain seq x y z
N MET A 1 -8.00 -17.07 -12.35
CA MET A 1 -7.49 -17.08 -10.96
C MET A 1 -5.96 -16.98 -10.91
N PHE A 2 -5.22 -17.71 -11.77
CA PHE A 2 -3.76 -17.60 -11.88
C PHE A 2 -3.26 -16.24 -12.43
N GLU A 3 -3.94 -15.65 -13.44
CA GLU A 3 -3.52 -14.37 -14.05
C GLU A 3 -3.63 -13.17 -13.09
N PHE A 4 -4.59 -13.18 -12.18
CA PHE A 4 -4.75 -12.13 -11.17
C PHE A 4 -3.61 -12.10 -10.14
N ILE A 5 -3.03 -13.27 -9.84
CA ILE A 5 -1.90 -13.41 -8.91
C ILE A 5 -0.61 -12.89 -9.56
N GLU A 6 -0.38 -13.20 -10.83
CA GLU A 6 0.74 -12.66 -11.60
C GLU A 6 0.67 -11.14 -11.74
N PHE A 7 -0.55 -10.59 -11.82
CA PHE A 7 -0.77 -9.14 -11.88
C PHE A 7 -0.49 -8.42 -10.55
N LEU A 8 -0.81 -9.06 -9.43
CA LEU A 8 -0.56 -8.54 -8.08
C LEU A 8 0.92 -8.56 -7.70
N LEU A 9 1.71 -9.43 -8.33
CA LEU A 9 3.12 -9.66 -8.03
C LEU A 9 4.02 -8.43 -8.28
N PRO A 10 3.96 -7.72 -9.43
CA PRO A 10 4.70 -6.49 -9.64
C PRO A 10 4.22 -5.34 -8.74
N VAL A 11 2.92 -5.28 -8.41
CA VAL A 11 2.38 -4.30 -7.44
C VAL A 11 2.95 -4.56 -6.05
N PHE A 12 3.02 -5.83 -5.64
CA PHE A 12 3.69 -6.26 -4.41
C PHE A 12 5.19 -5.92 -4.42
N PHE A 13 5.87 -6.11 -5.56
CA PHE A 13 7.29 -5.81 -5.68
C PHE A 13 7.58 -4.31 -5.57
N VAL A 14 6.75 -3.47 -6.20
CA VAL A 14 6.81 -2.01 -6.05
C VAL A 14 6.49 -1.62 -4.61
N PHE A 15 5.54 -2.29 -3.95
CA PHE A 15 5.26 -2.09 -2.53
C PHE A 15 6.48 -2.34 -1.66
N ILE A 16 7.09 -3.52 -1.83
CA ILE A 16 8.26 -3.95 -1.08
C ILE A 16 9.42 -3.01 -1.35
N TYR A 17 9.61 -2.59 -2.62
CA TYR A 17 10.65 -1.65 -3.00
C TYR A 17 10.46 -0.27 -2.38
N VAL A 18 9.25 0.28 -2.40
CA VAL A 18 8.91 1.57 -1.78
C VAL A 18 9.09 1.51 -0.26
N VAL A 19 8.64 0.44 0.38
CA VAL A 19 8.85 0.21 1.82
C VAL A 19 10.34 0.07 2.17
N LEU A 20 11.12 -0.64 1.35
CA LEU A 20 12.57 -0.76 1.52
C LEU A 20 13.28 0.57 1.29
N GLN A 21 12.83 1.37 0.34
CA GLN A 21 13.31 2.73 0.09
C GLN A 21 13.02 3.66 1.27
N GLU A 22 11.80 3.66 1.82
CA GLU A 22 11.46 4.44 3.03
C GLU A 22 12.36 4.04 4.21
N ARG A 23 12.58 2.74 4.42
CA ARG A 23 13.53 2.22 5.44
C ARG A 23 14.97 2.71 5.25
N TRP A 24 15.41 2.92 4.01
CA TRP A 24 16.80 3.27 3.70
C TRP A 24 17.05 4.79 3.63
N LYS A 25 16.05 5.59 3.23
CA LYS A 25 16.18 7.05 3.15
C LYS A 25 16.09 7.72 4.51
N GLU A 26 15.23 7.21 5.37
CA GLU A 26 15.10 7.71 6.73
C GLU A 26 16.08 6.96 7.64
N LYS A 27 17.26 7.55 7.83
CA LYS A 27 18.02 7.41 9.09
C LYS A 27 17.14 7.94 10.24
N CYS A 28 16.06 7.24 10.57
CA CYS A 28 15.18 7.61 11.65
C CYS A 28 15.76 7.09 12.96
N ASP A 29 16.07 8.02 13.87
CA ASP A 29 16.31 7.80 15.30
C ASP A 29 15.06 7.28 16.05
N LEU A 30 14.17 6.52 15.40
CA LEU A 30 13.01 5.90 16.04
C LEU A 30 13.34 4.49 16.52
N PRO A 31 12.78 4.06 17.67
CA PRO A 31 12.93 2.69 18.12
C PRO A 31 12.37 1.74 17.05
N LEU A 32 13.20 0.79 16.63
CA LEU A 32 12.97 -0.14 15.50
C LEU A 32 11.59 -0.82 15.54
N LYS A 33 11.03 -1.03 16.74
CA LYS A 33 9.67 -1.58 16.95
C LYS A 33 8.55 -0.67 16.43
N GLN A 34 8.64 0.65 16.66
CA GLN A 34 7.61 1.60 16.19
C GLN A 34 7.65 1.73 14.67
N HIS A 35 8.84 1.82 14.08
CA HIS A 35 9.00 1.89 12.63
C HIS A 35 8.40 0.66 11.93
N ILE A 36 8.67 -0.54 12.45
CA ILE A 36 8.07 -1.79 11.92
C ILE A 36 6.53 -1.74 12.00
N LEU A 37 5.98 -1.27 13.13
CA LEU A 37 4.53 -1.21 13.34
C LEU A 37 3.87 -0.22 12.36
N ILE A 38 4.47 0.95 12.14
CA ILE A 38 3.96 1.94 11.21
C ILE A 38 4.02 1.44 9.76
N VAL A 39 5.13 0.81 9.36
CA VAL A 39 5.25 0.18 8.04
C VAL A 39 4.20 -0.92 7.85
N LEU A 40 3.99 -1.76 8.87
CA LEU A 40 2.98 -2.81 8.83
C LEU A 40 1.56 -2.23 8.70
N ALA A 41 1.28 -1.12 9.38
CA ALA A 41 0.01 -0.41 9.25
C ALA A 41 -0.19 0.15 7.83
N LYS A 42 0.83 0.79 7.24
CA LYS A 42 0.78 1.26 5.83
C LYS A 42 0.45 0.12 4.86
N ILE A 43 1.15 -1.02 5.00
CA ILE A 43 0.93 -2.22 4.18
C ILE A 43 -0.51 -2.72 4.33
N THR A 44 -1.00 -2.82 5.56
CA THR A 44 -2.33 -3.33 5.87
C THR A 44 -3.42 -2.45 5.25
N ILE A 45 -3.31 -1.13 5.39
CA ILE A 45 -4.26 -0.16 4.81
C ILE A 45 -4.32 -0.32 3.28
N CYS A 46 -3.16 -0.40 2.63
CA CYS A 46 -3.11 -0.51 1.18
C CYS A 46 -3.65 -1.86 0.69
N LEU A 47 -3.36 -2.96 1.40
CA LEU A 47 -3.85 -4.29 1.05
C LEU A 47 -5.38 -4.36 1.16
N VAL A 48 -5.95 -3.85 2.26
CA VAL A 48 -7.41 -3.76 2.44
C VAL A 48 -8.04 -2.89 1.36
N SER A 49 -7.40 -1.79 0.98
CA SER A 49 -7.89 -0.92 -0.10
C SER A 49 -7.93 -1.64 -1.44
N VAL A 50 -6.85 -2.33 -1.83
CA VAL A 50 -6.80 -3.09 -3.09
C VAL A 50 -7.85 -4.19 -3.13
N VAL A 51 -7.99 -4.97 -2.05
CA VAL A 51 -9.02 -6.01 -1.96
C VAL A 51 -10.43 -5.42 -2.11
N SER A 52 -10.68 -4.28 -1.47
CA SER A 52 -11.98 -3.60 -1.57
C SER A 52 -12.27 -3.11 -2.99
N LEU A 53 -11.26 -2.55 -3.68
CA LEU A 53 -11.39 -2.10 -5.07
C LEU A 53 -11.64 -3.27 -6.01
N VAL A 54 -10.92 -4.37 -5.84
CA VAL A 54 -11.14 -5.60 -6.62
C VAL A 54 -12.54 -6.16 -6.41
N PHE A 55 -13.02 -6.15 -5.17
CA PHE A 55 -14.38 -6.60 -4.87
C PHE A 55 -15.44 -5.68 -5.51
N ILE A 56 -15.35 -4.37 -5.29
CA ILE A 56 -16.33 -3.41 -5.80
C ILE A 56 -16.31 -3.36 -7.33
N PHE A 57 -15.15 -3.10 -7.93
CA PHE A 57 -15.06 -2.88 -9.37
C PHE A 57 -15.04 -4.19 -10.16
N GLY A 58 -14.32 -5.20 -9.68
CA GLY A 58 -14.27 -6.50 -10.34
C GLY A 58 -15.55 -7.30 -10.13
N SER A 59 -15.92 -7.57 -8.87
CA SER A 59 -17.04 -8.48 -8.58
C SER A 59 -18.42 -7.83 -8.72
N TRP A 60 -18.58 -6.57 -8.29
CA TRP A 60 -19.91 -5.95 -8.24
C TRP A 60 -20.26 -5.20 -9.53
N LEU A 61 -19.30 -4.48 -10.10
CA LEU A 61 -19.47 -3.69 -11.32
C LEU A 61 -19.07 -4.44 -12.60
N GLY A 62 -18.44 -5.61 -12.47
CA GLY A 62 -18.05 -6.44 -13.62
C GLY A 62 -16.97 -5.79 -14.50
N ALA A 63 -16.09 -4.96 -13.92
CA ALA A 63 -15.01 -4.31 -14.66
C ALA A 63 -14.05 -5.36 -15.23
N SER A 64 -13.65 -5.14 -16.48
CA SER A 64 -12.66 -5.98 -17.15
C SER A 64 -11.26 -5.82 -16.54
N GLU A 65 -10.38 -6.80 -16.75
CA GLU A 65 -9.00 -6.76 -16.23
C GLU A 65 -8.22 -5.50 -16.67
N ILE A 66 -8.45 -5.04 -17.91
CA ILE A 66 -7.83 -3.83 -18.47
C ILE A 66 -8.29 -2.58 -17.72
N GLN A 67 -9.56 -2.53 -17.30
CA GLN A 67 -10.11 -1.42 -16.51
C GLN A 67 -9.69 -1.51 -15.04
N MET A 68 -9.51 -2.73 -14.53
CA MET A 68 -9.06 -2.98 -13.17
C MET A 68 -7.63 -2.49 -12.91
N LEU A 69 -6.74 -2.58 -13.91
CA LEU A 69 -5.37 -2.06 -13.83
C LEU A 69 -5.28 -0.62 -13.31
N PRO A 70 -5.82 0.38 -14.03
CA PRO A 70 -5.72 1.77 -13.61
C PRO A 70 -6.50 2.03 -12.32
N ILE A 71 -7.62 1.34 -12.08
CA ILE A 71 -8.40 1.47 -10.84
C ILE A 71 -7.56 1.07 -9.63
N VAL A 72 -6.92 -0.09 -9.69
CA VAL A 72 -6.06 -0.59 -8.61
C VAL A 72 -4.85 0.32 -8.46
N ALA A 73 -4.18 0.74 -9.54
CA ALA A 73 -3.01 1.61 -9.47
C ALA A 73 -3.33 2.98 -8.82
N ILE A 74 -4.43 3.62 -9.22
CA ILE A 74 -4.86 4.90 -8.65
C ILE A 74 -5.29 4.73 -7.20
N GLY A 75 -6.15 3.75 -6.93
CA GLY A 75 -6.66 3.52 -5.58
C GLY A 75 -5.56 3.14 -4.59
N PHE A 76 -4.58 2.36 -5.06
CA PHE A 76 -3.37 2.07 -4.33
C PHE A 76 -2.55 3.32 -3.99
N GLY A 77 -2.27 4.17 -4.99
CA GLY A 77 -1.52 5.42 -4.78
C GLY A 77 -2.22 6.35 -3.80
N CYS A 78 -3.55 6.46 -3.89
CA CYS A 78 -4.37 7.22 -2.95
C CYS A 78 -4.31 6.64 -1.53
N ALA A 79 -4.47 5.31 -1.39
CA ALA A 79 -4.42 4.64 -0.09
C ALA A 79 -3.04 4.79 0.56
N TYR A 80 -1.97 4.70 -0.22
CA TYR A 80 -0.61 4.89 0.26
C TYR A 80 -0.38 6.33 0.71
N GLY A 81 -0.78 7.33 -0.09
CA GLY A 81 -0.68 8.74 0.28
C GLY A 81 -1.46 9.06 1.56
N LEU A 82 -2.68 8.52 1.69
CA LEU A 82 -3.48 8.65 2.90
C LEU A 82 -2.81 7.97 4.11
N ALA A 83 -2.27 6.77 3.93
CA ALA A 83 -1.57 6.06 4.99
C ALA A 83 -0.31 6.81 5.45
N CYS A 84 0.44 7.41 4.53
CA CYS A 84 1.57 8.28 4.88
C CYS A 84 1.11 9.50 5.68
N TYR A 85 0.08 10.22 5.21
CA TYR A 85 -0.45 11.39 5.92
C TYR A 85 -0.98 11.05 7.33
N LEU A 86 -1.74 9.96 7.46
CA LEU A 86 -2.30 9.54 8.75
C LEU A 86 -1.22 9.06 9.74
N LEU A 87 -0.12 8.50 9.23
CA LEU A 87 0.92 7.91 10.05
C LEU A 87 2.13 8.83 10.26
N GLU A 88 2.22 9.94 9.53
CA GLU A 88 3.25 10.99 9.67
C GLU A 88 3.41 11.49 11.13
N PRO A 89 2.33 11.73 11.91
CA PRO A 89 2.47 12.17 13.30
C PRO A 89 3.15 11.12 14.22
N PHE A 90 3.14 9.85 13.84
CA PHE A 90 3.78 8.78 14.61
C PHE A 90 5.28 8.66 14.36
N TYR A 91 5.77 9.24 13.26
CA TYR A 91 7.20 9.41 13.00
C TYR A 91 7.76 10.61 13.78
N SER A 92 6.98 11.67 13.98
CA SER A 92 7.45 12.94 14.55
C SER A 92 7.24 13.10 16.06
N LYS A 93 7.17 12.02 16.85
CA LYS A 93 7.04 12.15 18.33
C LYS A 93 8.40 12.32 19.02
N LYS A 94 9.01 13.49 18.80
CA LYS A 94 9.93 14.15 19.75
C LYS A 94 9.47 15.60 19.87
N SER A 95 8.59 15.85 20.84
CA SER A 95 8.55 17.13 21.55
C SER A 95 8.47 16.84 23.03
#